data_AF-A0A2S2R8U1-F1
#
_entry.id   AF-A0A2S2R8U1-F1
#
_cell.length_a   1.000
_cell.length_b   1.000
_cell.length_c   1.000
_cell.angle_alpha   90.00
_cell.angle_beta   90.00
_cell.angle_gamma   90.00
#
_symmetry.space_group_name_H-M   'P 1'
#
loop_
_entity.id
_entity.type
_entity.pdbx_description
1 polymer ?
#
loop_
_entity_poly.entity_id
_entity_poly.type
_entity_poly.pdbx_seq_one_letter_code
_entity_poly.pdbx_strand_id
1 'polypeptide(L)'
;MSVDGRRFSPYWFKKTLPNNEVIDRNWLIYSKNSKAVFCFPCCLFKSNTLKTGSIACTNEGFSDWKNINRILDHEKSADHRNHFLQWKSLENRLKNFQCIDDKLQKAILLEKDRWRHILRIILEAILFCTKNNLAFRGSSTTVGNKHSGIFLNLIELLSKYDNILKQHLVNHNKGAISYISPKIQNEFICL
;
A
#
# COMPACT_ATOMS: atom_id res chain seq x y z
N MET A 1 -31.07 -20.35 -5.47
CA MET A 1 -31.22 -20.03 -6.91
C MET A 1 -32.39 -19.08 -7.04
N SER A 2 -32.26 -17.92 -7.67
CA SER A 2 -33.42 -17.07 -7.96
C SER A 2 -34.39 -17.85 -8.84
N VAL A 3 -35.64 -17.99 -8.38
CA VAL A 3 -36.65 -18.94 -8.89
C VAL A 3 -37.07 -18.66 -10.34
N ASP A 4 -36.71 -17.50 -10.91
CA ASP A 4 -37.17 -17.03 -12.23
C ASP A 4 -36.12 -17.07 -13.36
N GLY A 5 -34.96 -17.71 -13.19
CA GLY A 5 -33.93 -17.79 -14.24
C GLY A 5 -33.23 -16.48 -14.63
N ARG A 6 -33.68 -15.33 -14.10
CA ARG A 6 -33.05 -14.01 -14.28
C ARG A 6 -31.74 -13.93 -13.50
N ARG A 7 -30.70 -13.40 -14.15
CA ARG A 7 -29.35 -13.26 -13.60
C ARG A 7 -28.90 -11.81 -13.67
N PHE A 8 -27.91 -11.47 -12.86
CA PHE A 8 -27.24 -10.18 -12.93
C PHE A 8 -26.65 -9.93 -14.32
N SER A 9 -26.91 -8.76 -14.90
CA SER A 9 -26.33 -8.33 -16.17
C SER A 9 -25.23 -7.28 -15.94
N PRO A 10 -24.06 -7.40 -16.61
CA PRO A 10 -22.99 -6.40 -16.54
C PRO A 10 -23.45 -5.00 -16.96
N TYR A 11 -24.52 -4.89 -17.74
CA TYR A 11 -25.10 -3.62 -18.15
C TYR A 11 -25.57 -2.77 -16.96
N TRP A 12 -25.92 -3.40 -15.83
CA TRP A 12 -26.37 -2.68 -14.63
C TRP A 12 -25.24 -1.97 -13.86
N PHE A 13 -23.98 -2.27 -14.19
CA PHE A 13 -22.86 -1.44 -13.74
C PHE A 13 -22.81 -0.09 -14.46
N LYS A 14 -23.57 0.10 -15.55
CA LYS A 14 -23.51 1.31 -16.37
C LYS A 14 -24.82 2.10 -16.29
N LYS A 15 -24.72 3.42 -16.20
CA LYS A 15 -25.85 4.33 -16.24
C LYS A 15 -25.73 5.23 -17.46
N THR A 16 -26.73 5.20 -18.33
CA THR A 16 -26.86 6.18 -19.41
C THR A 16 -27.59 7.41 -18.87
N LEU A 17 -26.95 8.58 -18.97
CA LEU A 17 -27.54 9.86 -18.63
C LEU A 17 -28.44 10.39 -19.76
N PRO A 18 -29.30 11.40 -19.50
CA PRO A 18 -30.16 12.01 -20.52
C PRO A 18 -29.41 12.65 -21.69
N ASN A 19 -28.12 12.95 -21.49
CA ASN A 19 -27.19 13.48 -22.50
C ASN A 19 -26.47 12.36 -23.30
N ASN A 20 -26.93 11.10 -23.21
CA ASN A 20 -26.31 9.91 -23.79
C ASN A 20 -24.92 9.52 -23.24
N GLU A 21 -24.44 10.17 -22.18
CA GLU A 21 -23.18 9.75 -21.53
C GLU A 21 -23.38 8.50 -20.69
N VAL A 22 -22.43 7.57 -20.77
CA VAL A 22 -22.45 6.33 -19.99
C VAL A 22 -21.47 6.47 -18.81
N ILE A 23 -22.00 6.43 -17.60
CA ILE A 23 -21.24 6.50 -16.35
C ILE A 23 -21.21 5.13 -15.68
N ASP A 24 -20.03 4.70 -15.26
CA ASP A 24 -19.84 3.48 -14.47
C ASP A 24 -20.23 3.70 -12.99
N ARG A 25 -21.02 2.77 -12.45
CA ARG A 25 -21.43 2.71 -11.05
C ARG A 25 -20.35 2.06 -10.21
N ASN A 26 -19.28 2.79 -9.93
CA ASN A 26 -18.12 2.32 -9.16
C ASN A 26 -18.43 1.94 -7.69
N TRP A 27 -19.64 2.24 -7.21
CA TRP A 27 -20.11 1.90 -5.87
C TRP A 27 -20.81 0.54 -5.80
N LEU A 28 -21.14 -0.07 -6.95
CA LEU A 28 -21.91 -1.31 -7.02
C LEU A 28 -20.95 -2.52 -7.09
N ILE A 29 -21.14 -3.51 -6.22
CA ILE A 29 -20.32 -4.74 -6.19
C ILE A 29 -21.23 -5.96 -6.30
N TYR A 30 -20.87 -6.91 -7.16
CA TYR A 30 -21.57 -8.20 -7.29
C TYR A 30 -20.77 -9.32 -6.63
N SER A 31 -21.41 -10.08 -5.74
CA SER A 31 -20.83 -11.29 -5.17
C SER A 31 -21.35 -12.53 -5.90
N LYS A 32 -20.45 -13.33 -6.46
CA LYS A 32 -20.81 -14.59 -7.16
C LYS A 32 -21.35 -15.64 -6.19
N ASN A 33 -20.88 -15.65 -4.95
CA ASN A 33 -21.23 -16.65 -3.94
C ASN A 33 -22.66 -16.45 -3.43
N SER A 34 -23.02 -15.21 -3.09
CA SER A 34 -24.39 -14.88 -2.64
C SER A 34 -25.34 -14.56 -3.80
N LYS A 35 -24.83 -14.43 -5.03
CA LYS A 35 -25.60 -14.03 -6.23
C LYS A 35 -26.40 -12.75 -5.98
N ALA A 36 -25.78 -11.80 -5.28
CA ALA A 36 -26.40 -10.56 -4.85
C ALA A 36 -25.48 -9.37 -5.09
N VAL A 37 -26.11 -8.19 -5.21
CA VAL A 37 -25.45 -6.91 -5.38
C VAL A 37 -25.43 -6.16 -4.06
N PHE A 38 -24.30 -5.50 -3.80
CA PHE A 38 -24.03 -4.69 -2.64
C PHE A 38 -23.63 -3.29 -3.05
N CYS A 39 -23.95 -2.32 -2.21
CA CYS A 39 -23.47 -0.95 -2.33
C CYS A 39 -22.27 -0.78 -1.39
N PHE A 40 -21.07 -0.62 -1.95
CA PHE A 40 -19.83 -0.55 -1.18
C PHE A 40 -19.81 0.59 -0.15
N PRO A 41 -20.14 1.86 -0.52
CA PRO A 41 -20.18 2.95 0.46
C PRO A 41 -21.21 2.72 1.56
N CYS A 42 -22.40 2.24 1.21
CA CYS A 42 -23.46 1.98 2.19
C CYS A 42 -23.17 0.78 3.07
N CYS A 43 -22.31 -0.16 2.66
CA CYS A 43 -21.86 -1.25 3.50
C CYS A 43 -20.78 -0.80 4.50
N LEU A 44 -19.90 0.12 4.11
CA LEU A 44 -18.81 0.58 4.97
C LEU A 44 -19.24 1.63 6.00
N PHE A 45 -20.12 2.56 5.63
CA PHE A 45 -20.43 3.74 6.42
C PHE A 45 -21.80 3.69 7.10
N LYS A 46 -22.48 2.54 7.07
CA LYS A 46 -23.81 2.38 7.67
C LYS A 46 -23.77 2.77 9.16
N SER A 47 -24.44 3.85 9.51
CA SER A 47 -24.74 4.14 10.91
C SER A 47 -25.80 3.15 11.41
N ASN A 48 -25.67 2.69 12.65
CA ASN A 48 -26.51 1.65 13.27
C ASN A 48 -28.00 2.05 13.44
N THR A 49 -28.42 3.20 12.89
CA THR A 49 -29.69 3.87 13.19
C THR A 49 -30.75 3.79 12.09
N LEU A 50 -30.46 3.28 10.90
CA LEU A 50 -31.45 3.25 9.80
C LEU A 50 -31.88 1.84 9.43
N LYS A 51 -32.98 1.42 10.07
CA LYS A 51 -33.84 0.31 9.64
C LYS A 51 -34.65 0.76 8.41
N THR A 52 -34.08 0.62 7.22
CA THR A 52 -34.87 0.79 5.99
C THR A 52 -34.34 -0.16 4.91
N GLY A 53 -35.15 -1.18 4.60
CA GLY A 53 -34.83 -2.29 3.70
C GLY A 53 -34.63 -1.88 2.23
N SER A 54 -33.51 -1.24 1.92
CA SER A 54 -33.20 -0.79 0.57
C SER A 54 -31.71 -0.92 0.25
N ILE A 55 -31.25 -2.09 -0.25
CA ILE A 55 -29.90 -2.35 -0.84
C ILE A 55 -28.70 -2.12 0.11
N ALA A 56 -28.95 -1.48 1.25
CA ALA A 56 -28.02 -1.12 2.30
C ALA A 56 -27.77 -2.34 3.18
N CYS A 57 -26.81 -3.16 2.74
CA CYS A 57 -26.12 -4.17 3.53
C CYS A 57 -27.03 -4.89 4.53
N THR A 58 -27.95 -5.70 4.02
CA THR A 58 -28.36 -6.92 4.71
C THR A 58 -27.27 -7.96 4.43
N ASN A 59 -27.03 -8.90 5.35
CA ASN A 59 -26.06 -9.99 5.15
C ASN A 59 -26.33 -10.82 3.87
N GLU A 60 -27.52 -10.66 3.27
CA GLU A 60 -28.01 -11.37 2.10
C GLU A 60 -27.83 -10.59 0.78
N GLY A 61 -27.60 -9.26 0.84
CA GLY A 61 -27.47 -8.39 -0.34
C GLY A 61 -28.77 -8.22 -1.14
N PHE A 62 -28.70 -7.49 -2.26
CA PHE A 62 -29.84 -7.29 -3.16
C PHE A 62 -29.84 -8.31 -4.30
N SER A 63 -30.85 -9.18 -4.36
CA SER A 63 -31.01 -10.19 -5.42
C SER A 63 -32.39 -10.17 -6.11
N ASP A 64 -33.21 -9.15 -5.80
CA ASP A 64 -34.55 -8.95 -6.38
C ASP A 64 -34.47 -8.36 -7.80
N TRP A 65 -34.10 -9.19 -8.78
CA TRP A 65 -34.00 -8.79 -10.20
C TRP A 65 -35.33 -8.38 -10.84
N LYS A 66 -36.46 -8.62 -10.19
CA LYS A 66 -37.78 -8.12 -10.65
C LYS A 66 -37.95 -6.63 -10.35
N ASN A 67 -37.30 -6.12 -9.32
CA ASN A 67 -37.47 -4.76 -8.80
C ASN A 67 -36.19 -3.92 -8.98
N ILE A 68 -35.57 -3.99 -10.16
CA ILE A 68 -34.30 -3.31 -10.47
C ILE A 68 -34.38 -1.79 -10.24
N ASN A 69 -35.57 -1.19 -10.40
CA ASN A 69 -35.80 0.23 -10.14
C ASN A 69 -35.41 0.64 -8.71
N ARG A 70 -35.42 -0.29 -7.75
CA ARG A 70 -34.93 -0.04 -6.38
C ARG A 70 -33.45 0.36 -6.34
N ILE A 71 -32.63 -0.08 -7.31
CA ILE A 71 -31.21 0.34 -7.43
C ILE A 71 -31.15 1.83 -7.80
N LEU A 72 -32.02 2.29 -8.70
CA LEU A 72 -32.11 3.70 -9.09
C LEU A 72 -32.68 4.55 -7.94
N ASP A 73 -33.67 4.04 -7.22
CA ASP A 73 -34.24 4.73 -6.07
C ASP A 73 -33.23 4.82 -4.91
N HIS A 74 -32.44 3.76 -4.69
CA HIS A 74 -31.34 3.77 -3.73
C HIS A 74 -30.24 4.77 -4.14
N GLU A 75 -29.85 4.83 -5.41
CA GLU A 75 -28.88 5.81 -5.92
C GLU A 75 -29.36 7.25 -5.65
N LYS A 76 -30.67 7.50 -5.74
CA LYS A 76 -31.30 8.77 -5.39
C LYS A 76 -31.49 8.98 -3.89
N SER A 77 -31.33 7.98 -3.04
CA SER A 77 -31.51 8.12 -1.59
C SER A 77 -30.47 9.07 -0.97
N ALA A 78 -30.90 9.85 0.03
CA ALA A 78 -30.00 10.71 0.79
C ALA A 78 -28.91 9.90 1.51
N ASP A 79 -29.26 8.71 2.00
CA ASP A 79 -28.33 7.82 2.69
C ASP A 79 -27.20 7.38 1.76
N HIS A 80 -27.53 6.99 0.53
CA HIS A 80 -26.53 6.61 -0.47
C HIS A 80 -25.58 7.76 -0.76
N ARG A 81 -26.14 8.95 -1.03
CA ARG A 81 -25.35 10.15 -1.32
C ARG A 81 -24.41 10.51 -0.16
N ASN A 82 -24.90 10.48 1.07
CA ASN A 82 -24.10 10.77 2.26
C ASN A 82 -22.96 9.76 2.44
N HIS A 83 -23.23 8.46 2.34
CA HIS A 83 -22.18 7.43 2.43
C HIS A 83 -21.19 7.50 1.27
N PHE A 84 -21.66 7.82 0.05
CA PHE A 84 -20.80 8.01 -1.12
C PHE A 84 -19.84 9.20 -0.93
N LEU A 85 -20.34 10.32 -0.39
CA LEU A 85 -19.50 11.47 -0.04
C LEU A 85 -18.48 11.14 1.05
N GLN A 86 -18.88 10.39 2.09
CA GLN A 86 -17.95 9.93 3.13
C GLN A 86 -16.87 9.01 2.55
N TRP A 87 -17.23 8.11 1.64
CA TRP A 87 -16.28 7.25 0.95
C TRP A 87 -15.29 8.06 0.12
N LYS A 88 -15.77 9.02 -0.68
CA LYS A 88 -14.88 9.88 -1.48
C LYS A 88 -13.99 10.78 -0.63
N SER A 89 -14.51 11.26 0.49
CA SER A 89 -13.72 11.99 1.48
C SER A 89 -12.62 11.11 2.09
N LEU A 90 -12.93 9.85 2.46
CA LEU A 90 -11.94 8.89 2.94
C LEU A 90 -10.90 8.55 1.85
N GLU A 91 -11.32 8.30 0.62
CA GLU A 91 -10.41 8.02 -0.50
C GLU A 91 -9.41 9.17 -0.70
N ASN A 92 -9.89 10.41 -0.58
CA ASN A 92 -9.03 11.59 -0.69
C ASN A 92 -8.07 11.72 0.51
N ARG A 93 -8.54 11.46 1.74
CA ARG A 93 -7.69 11.45 2.94
C ARG A 93 -6.59 10.39 2.87
N LEU A 94 -6.91 9.20 2.35
CA LEU A 94 -5.95 8.12 2.14
C LEU A 94 -4.88 8.49 1.10
N LYS A 95 -5.26 9.16 0.01
CA LYS A 95 -4.31 9.64 -1.01
C LYS A 95 -3.41 10.77 -0.50
N ASN A 96 -3.95 11.64 0.36
CA ASN A 96 -3.24 12.82 0.83
C ASN A 96 -2.53 12.63 2.17
N PHE A 97 -2.51 11.40 2.73
CA PHE A 97 -1.94 11.12 4.05
C PHE A 97 -2.46 12.12 5.10
N GLN A 98 -3.79 12.10 5.30
CA GLN A 98 -4.56 12.89 6.29
C GLN A 98 -5.37 12.05 7.31
N CYS A 99 -5.05 10.76 7.48
CA CYS A 99 -5.63 9.84 8.45
C CYS A 99 -4.86 9.79 9.80
N ILE A 100 -5.44 9.17 10.83
CA ILE A 100 -4.84 9.12 12.18
C ILE A 100 -3.44 8.47 12.17
N ASP A 101 -3.21 7.55 11.24
CA ASP A 101 -1.97 6.82 11.03
C ASP A 101 -0.93 7.55 10.15
N ASP A 102 -1.20 8.78 9.68
CA ASP A 102 -0.30 9.49 8.77
C ASP A 102 1.11 9.66 9.30
N LYS A 103 1.23 10.03 10.59
CA LYS A 103 2.54 10.25 11.21
C LYS A 103 3.34 8.96 11.21
N LEU A 104 2.66 7.84 11.48
CA LEU A 104 3.27 6.51 11.46
C LEU A 104 3.63 6.11 10.03
N GLN A 105 2.74 6.29 9.07
CA GLN A 105 3.00 5.95 7.66
C GLN A 105 4.15 6.78 7.08
N LYS A 106 4.20 8.08 7.38
CA LYS A 106 5.32 8.96 7.01
C LYS A 106 6.63 8.50 7.65
N ALA A 107 6.62 8.14 8.92
CA ALA A 107 7.81 7.61 9.60
C ALA A 107 8.31 6.30 8.95
N ILE A 108 7.40 5.37 8.62
CA ILE A 108 7.74 4.12 7.92
C ILE A 108 8.34 4.41 6.54
N LEU A 109 7.76 5.34 5.77
CA LEU A 109 8.27 5.70 4.44
C LEU A 109 9.66 6.34 4.52
N LEU A 110 9.87 7.28 5.43
CA LEU A 110 11.17 7.89 5.66
C LEU A 110 12.23 6.86 6.04
N GLU A 111 11.88 5.92 6.93
CA GLU A 111 12.79 4.85 7.33
C GLU A 111 13.09 3.89 6.18
N LYS A 112 12.10 3.57 5.35
CA LYS A 112 12.27 2.74 4.15
C LYS A 112 13.22 3.41 3.15
N ASP A 113 13.06 4.70 2.92
CA ASP A 113 13.92 5.45 2.00
C ASP A 113 15.33 5.62 2.56
N ARG A 114 15.47 5.82 3.88
CA ARG A 114 16.76 5.79 4.59
C ARG A 114 17.50 4.47 4.36
N TRP A 115 16.83 3.33 4.55
CA TRP A 115 17.45 2.01 4.35
C TRP A 115 17.78 1.72 2.89
N ARG A 116 16.91 2.09 1.95
CA ARG A 116 17.19 1.95 0.51
C ARG A 116 18.43 2.74 0.09
N HIS A 117 18.57 3.94 0.62
CA HIS A 117 19.73 4.80 0.36
C HIS A 117 21.02 4.16 0.88
N ILE A 118 21.03 3.70 2.14
CA ILE A 118 22.17 3.00 2.74
C ILE A 118 22.53 1.73 1.95
N LEU A 119 21.54 0.91 1.60
CA LEU A 119 21.75 -0.32 0.84
C LEU A 119 22.34 -0.05 -0.55
N ARG A 120 21.90 1.03 -1.22
CA ARG A 120 22.46 1.42 -2.51
C ARG A 120 23.95 1.73 -2.39
N ILE A 121 24.34 2.50 -1.37
CA ILE A 121 25.75 2.82 -1.15
C ILE A 121 26.58 1.56 -0.87
N ILE A 122 26.05 0.66 -0.04
CA ILE A 122 26.71 -0.62 0.27
C ILE A 122 26.90 -1.46 -0.99
N LEU A 123 25.87 -1.56 -1.84
CA LEU A 123 25.95 -2.30 -3.11
C LEU A 123 26.93 -1.65 -4.09
N GLU A 124 26.95 -0.33 -4.20
CA GLU A 124 27.92 0.38 -5.03
C GLU A 124 29.37 0.17 -4.55
N ALA A 125 29.58 0.16 -3.24
CA ALA A 125 30.86 -0.16 -2.64
C ALA A 125 31.29 -1.61 -2.94
N ILE A 126 30.36 -2.57 -2.85
CA ILE A 126 30.64 -3.98 -3.22
C ILE A 126 30.97 -4.08 -4.71
N LEU A 127 30.19 -3.42 -5.56
CA LEU A 127 30.38 -3.40 -7.01
C LEU A 127 31.72 -2.75 -7.39
N PHE A 128 32.12 -1.69 -6.70
CA PHE A 128 33.42 -1.06 -6.89
C PHE A 128 34.56 -2.02 -6.56
N CYS A 129 34.48 -2.71 -5.42
CA CYS A 129 35.50 -3.68 -5.03
C CYS A 129 35.57 -4.86 -6.01
N THR A 130 34.43 -5.44 -6.42
CA THR A 130 34.40 -6.54 -7.41
C THR A 130 34.99 -6.12 -8.75
N LYS A 131 34.57 -4.98 -9.31
CA LYS A 131 35.05 -4.49 -10.62
C LYS A 131 36.56 -4.26 -10.67
N ASN A 132 37.16 -3.90 -9.53
CA ASN A 132 38.59 -3.63 -9.43
C ASN A 132 39.39 -4.81 -8.85
N ASN A 133 38.77 -5.99 -8.67
CA ASN A 133 39.39 -7.17 -8.04
C ASN A 133 40.01 -6.87 -6.66
N LEU A 134 39.37 -5.99 -5.88
CA LEU A 134 39.84 -5.58 -4.56
C LEU A 134 39.32 -6.53 -3.48
N ALA A 135 40.17 -6.83 -2.51
CA ALA A 135 39.76 -7.63 -1.36
C ALA A 135 38.76 -6.87 -0.47
N PHE A 136 37.59 -7.45 -0.21
CA PHE A 136 36.58 -6.86 0.68
C PHE A 136 37.02 -6.83 2.14
N ARG A 137 37.76 -7.86 2.56
CA ARG A 137 38.03 -8.16 3.97
C ARG A 137 39.44 -7.76 4.38
N GLY A 138 39.58 -7.38 5.64
CA GLY A 138 40.86 -7.18 6.31
C GLY A 138 40.87 -7.98 7.61
N SER A 139 41.92 -7.81 8.42
CA SER A 139 42.07 -8.51 9.70
C SER A 139 41.06 -8.04 10.76
N SER A 140 40.41 -6.89 10.55
CA SER A 140 39.38 -6.35 11.45
C SER A 140 38.03 -6.16 10.76
N THR A 141 36.96 -6.36 11.52
CA THR A 141 35.57 -6.13 11.11
C THR A 141 34.99 -4.82 11.67
N THR A 142 35.79 -4.01 12.38
CA THR A 142 35.34 -2.75 12.98
C THR A 142 35.54 -1.59 12.03
N VAL A 143 34.51 -0.76 11.77
CA VAL A 143 34.67 0.45 10.94
C VAL A 143 35.63 1.45 11.63
N GLY A 144 36.56 2.07 10.91
CA GLY A 144 37.52 3.04 11.46
C GLY A 144 38.86 2.47 11.95
N ASN A 145 39.08 1.16 11.83
CA ASN A 145 40.38 0.55 12.17
C ASN A 145 41.28 0.47 10.91
N LYS A 146 42.57 0.74 11.06
CA LYS A 146 43.55 0.71 9.95
C LYS A 146 43.65 -0.67 9.27
N HIS A 147 43.23 -1.73 9.96
CA HIS A 147 43.21 -3.10 9.45
C HIS A 147 41.83 -3.56 8.94
N SER A 148 40.89 -2.63 8.83
CA SER A 148 39.57 -2.87 8.25
C SER A 148 39.73 -2.93 6.74
N GLY A 149 39.23 -3.99 6.11
CA GLY A 149 39.43 -4.24 4.68
C GLY A 149 39.01 -3.07 3.79
N ILE A 150 39.40 -3.14 2.52
CA ILE A 150 39.20 -2.04 1.55
C ILE A 150 37.73 -1.60 1.50
N PHE A 151 36.79 -2.53 1.61
CA PHE A 151 35.36 -2.23 1.66
C PHE A 151 34.97 -1.34 2.85
N LEU A 152 35.43 -1.65 4.07
CA LEU A 152 35.10 -0.86 5.26
C LEU A 152 35.71 0.55 5.19
N ASN A 153 36.94 0.66 4.65
CA ASN A 153 37.59 1.95 4.45
C ASN A 153 36.86 2.79 3.39
N LEU A 154 36.32 2.16 2.35
CA LEU A 154 35.49 2.82 1.35
C LEU A 154 34.18 3.33 1.96
N ILE A 155 33.49 2.52 2.77
CA ILE A 155 32.27 2.93 3.48
C ILE A 155 32.57 4.10 4.44
N GLU A 156 33.69 4.06 5.15
CA GLU A 156 34.14 5.16 6.00
C GLU A 156 34.39 6.44 5.18
N LEU A 157 35.05 6.34 4.02
CA LEU A 157 35.24 7.46 3.11
C LEU A 157 33.90 8.04 2.64
N LEU A 158 32.98 7.20 2.17
CA LEU A 158 31.65 7.62 1.71
C LEU A 158 30.85 8.29 2.83
N SER A 159 31.01 7.83 4.07
CA SER A 159 30.35 8.44 5.23
C SER A 159 30.80 9.87 5.54
N LYS A 160 31.96 10.31 5.04
CA LYS A 160 32.40 11.71 5.17
C LYS A 160 31.57 12.65 4.30
N TYR A 161 31.01 12.14 3.20
CA TYR A 161 30.22 12.90 2.24
C TYR A 161 28.71 12.66 2.39
N ASP A 162 28.32 11.57 3.05
CA ASP A 162 26.92 11.20 3.25
C ASP A 162 26.53 11.21 4.74
N ASN A 163 25.72 12.20 5.13
CA ASN A 163 25.28 12.35 6.51
C ASN A 163 24.36 11.22 6.99
N ILE A 164 23.57 10.62 6.10
CA ILE A 164 22.68 9.50 6.43
C ILE A 164 23.51 8.26 6.74
N LEU A 165 24.53 7.99 5.92
CA LEU A 165 25.46 6.89 6.16
C LEU A 165 26.28 7.12 7.43
N LYS A 166 26.75 8.36 7.66
CA LYS A 166 27.47 8.72 8.89
C LYS A 166 26.64 8.44 10.14
N GLN A 167 25.39 8.90 10.17
CA GLN A 167 24.48 8.63 11.29
C GLN A 167 24.24 7.14 11.48
N HIS A 168 24.11 6.38 10.37
CA HIS A 168 23.98 4.93 10.44
C HIS A 168 25.19 4.25 11.08
N LEU A 169 26.41 4.67 10.73
CA LEU A 169 27.65 4.15 11.31
C LEU A 169 27.83 4.52 12.78
N VAL A 170 27.44 5.74 13.18
CA VAL A 170 27.52 6.19 14.58
C VAL A 170 26.50 5.46 15.46
N ASN A 171 25.28 5.26 14.96
CA ASN A 171 24.21 4.56 15.69
C ASN A 171 24.38 3.03 15.66
N HIS A 172 25.44 2.53 15.03
CA HIS A 172 25.71 1.11 14.93
C HIS A 172 26.20 0.53 16.27
N ASN A 173 25.29 -0.11 17.00
CA ASN A 173 25.62 -0.89 18.20
C ASN A 173 25.80 -2.38 17.87
N LYS A 174 26.59 -3.11 18.67
CA LYS A 174 26.72 -4.58 18.55
C LYS A 174 25.32 -5.22 18.65
N GLY A 175 24.87 -5.86 17.57
CA GLY A 175 23.54 -6.48 17.46
C GLY A 175 22.52 -5.70 16.62
N ALA A 176 22.84 -4.48 16.21
CA ALA A 176 22.01 -3.72 15.27
C ALA A 176 22.27 -4.15 13.82
N ILE A 177 21.23 -4.04 12.97
CA ILE A 177 21.32 -4.35 11.54
C ILE A 177 22.19 -3.28 10.87
N SER A 178 23.27 -3.69 10.20
CA SER A 178 24.21 -2.76 9.56
C SER A 178 24.46 -3.02 8.08
N TYR A 179 24.08 -4.19 7.58
CA TYR A 179 24.36 -4.65 6.21
C TYR A 179 25.84 -4.60 5.78
N ILE A 180 26.76 -4.29 6.70
CA ILE A 180 28.21 -4.13 6.46
C ILE A 180 28.98 -5.40 6.87
N SER A 181 28.31 -6.36 7.53
CA SER A 181 28.95 -7.59 8.00
C SER A 181 29.44 -8.50 6.85
N PRO A 182 30.52 -9.26 7.04
CA PRO A 182 31.02 -10.20 6.03
C PRO A 182 30.00 -11.25 5.57
N LYS A 183 29.05 -11.62 6.44
CA LYS A 183 27.97 -12.57 6.11
C LYS A 183 27.02 -11.99 5.07
N ILE A 184 26.58 -10.76 5.28
CA ILE A 184 25.65 -10.06 4.40
C ILE A 184 26.32 -9.71 3.05
N GLN A 185 27.60 -9.34 3.07
CA GLN A 185 28.37 -9.15 1.83
C GLN A 185 28.36 -10.42 0.97
N ASN A 186 28.55 -11.59 1.59
CA ASN A 186 28.50 -12.87 0.87
C ASN A 186 27.11 -13.17 0.31
N GLU A 187 26.03 -12.85 1.03
CA GLU A 187 24.67 -12.98 0.51
C GLU A 187 24.50 -12.14 -0.76
N PHE A 188 24.96 -10.88 -0.76
CA PHE A 188 24.89 -10.03 -1.95
C PHE A 188 25.73 -10.51 -3.13
N ILE A 189 26.88 -11.13 -2.87
CA ILE A 189 27.77 -11.66 -3.93
C ILE A 189 27.20 -12.96 -4.52
N CYS A 190 26.47 -13.75 -3.73
CA CYS A 190 25.91 -15.04 -4.15
C CYS A 190 24.50 -14.94 -4.77
N LEU A 191 23.89 -13.76 -4.80
CA LEU A 191 22.63 -13.47 -5.50
C LEU A 191 22.87 -13.31 -7.01
#